data_AF-A0AAW7RR78-F1
#
_entry.id   AF-A0AAW7RR78-F1
#
_cell.length_a   1.000
_cell.length_b   1.000
_cell.length_c   1.000
_cell.angle_alpha   90.00
_cell.angle_beta   90.00
_cell.angle_gamma   90.00
#
_symmetry.space_group_name_H-M   'P 1'
#
loop_
_entity.id
_entity.type
_entity.pdbx_description
1 polymer ?
#
loop_
_entity_poly.entity_id
_entity_poly.type
_entity_poly.pdbx_seq_one_letter_code
_entity_poly.pdbx_strand_id
1 'polypeptide(L)'
;MKRPSFAVAWAASQRIYDPANSGERVAKVIGGYVAKNVNNPNPAEQWSNTCAVRMSYILGEAGMVIPRIPEQTVSGGDNRQYFFRVRDLIRFLEQRWGKADGVKYPPSNGGPLAGRRGVILFEVSGWRDAQGHATLFNGRTCYDHCYFNEPGARYRTDRANFWSLS
;
A
#
# COMPACT_ATOMS: atom_id res chain seq x y z
N MET A 1 6.68 18.72 -3.99
CA MET A 1 7.65 17.61 -4.12
C MET A 1 7.28 16.78 -5.34
N LYS A 2 8.24 16.37 -6.17
CA LYS A 2 7.96 15.56 -7.36
C LYS A 2 7.50 14.16 -6.93
N ARG A 3 6.44 13.64 -7.55
CA ARG A 3 5.97 12.27 -7.32
C ARG A 3 6.93 11.26 -7.99
N PRO A 4 7.10 10.06 -7.43
CA PRO A 4 8.00 9.04 -7.95
C PRO A 4 7.56 8.53 -9.33
N SER A 5 8.50 7.90 -10.06
CA SER A 5 8.18 7.25 -11.32
C SER A 5 7.30 6.03 -11.11
N PHE A 6 6.21 5.93 -11.88
CA PHE A 6 5.32 4.78 -11.86
C PHE A 6 6.06 3.50 -12.26
N ALA A 7 6.91 3.56 -13.29
CA ALA A 7 7.63 2.38 -13.78
C ALA A 7 8.56 1.79 -12.72
N VAL A 8 9.30 2.64 -12.00
CA VAL A 8 10.18 2.21 -10.90
C VAL A 8 9.37 1.64 -9.74
N ALA A 9 8.28 2.31 -9.36
CA ALA A 9 7.39 1.83 -8.30
C ALA A 9 6.76 0.48 -8.65
N TRP A 10 6.31 0.30 -9.89
CA TRP A 10 5.73 -0.95 -10.38
C TRP A 10 6.76 -2.08 -10.42
N ALA A 11 7.98 -1.81 -10.89
CA ALA A 11 9.06 -2.80 -10.85
C ALA A 11 9.40 -3.23 -9.41
N ALA A 12 9.38 -2.30 -8.45
CA ALA A 12 9.57 -2.60 -7.03
C ALA A 12 8.42 -3.43 -6.46
N SER A 13 7.18 -3.20 -6.91
CA SER A 13 6.02 -3.93 -6.41
C SER A 13 6.09 -5.42 -6.75
N GLN A 14 6.62 -5.76 -7.93
CA GLN A 14 6.85 -7.15 -8.34
C GLN A 14 7.94 -7.85 -7.50
N ARG A 15 8.87 -7.10 -6.90
CA ARG A 15 9.92 -7.68 -6.05
C ARG A 15 9.42 -8.02 -4.64
N ILE A 16 8.52 -7.21 -4.10
CA ILE A 16 8.08 -7.29 -2.70
C ILE A 16 6.82 -8.14 -2.49
N TYR A 17 6.08 -8.44 -3.57
CA TYR A 17 4.83 -9.18 -3.48
C TYR A 17 4.98 -10.60 -3.99
N ASP A 18 4.44 -11.54 -3.20
CA ASP A 18 4.25 -12.92 -3.57
C ASP A 18 2.79 -13.26 -3.23
N PRO A 19 1.95 -13.65 -4.20
CA PRO A 19 0.55 -13.94 -3.94
C PRO A 19 0.34 -15.17 -3.05
N ALA A 20 1.28 -16.13 -3.03
CA ALA A 20 1.18 -17.32 -2.19
C ALA A 20 1.58 -17.00 -0.74
N ASN A 21 2.65 -16.24 -0.53
CA ASN A 21 3.21 -15.96 0.80
C ASN A 21 3.64 -14.50 0.97
N SER A 22 2.69 -13.56 0.84
CA SER A 22 3.02 -12.12 0.83
C SER A 22 3.72 -11.63 2.11
N GLY A 23 3.35 -12.15 3.29
CA GLY A 23 4.00 -11.79 4.56
C GLY A 23 5.45 -12.26 4.59
N GLU A 24 5.68 -13.54 4.31
CA GLU A 24 7.01 -14.13 4.28
C GLU A 24 7.93 -13.43 3.27
N ARG A 25 7.41 -13.11 2.08
CA ARG A 25 8.15 -12.36 1.06
C ARG A 25 8.60 -11.00 1.58
N VAL A 26 7.71 -10.28 2.26
CA VAL A 26 8.02 -8.97 2.89
C VAL A 26 9.11 -9.13 3.95
N ALA A 27 8.99 -10.11 4.83
CA ALA A 27 9.99 -10.38 5.87
C ALA A 27 11.36 -10.70 5.27
N LYS A 28 11.41 -11.54 4.23
CA LYS A 28 12.66 -11.92 3.56
C LYS A 28 13.34 -10.78 2.81
N VAL A 29 12.56 -9.94 2.11
CA VAL A 29 13.11 -8.84 1.30
C VAL A 29 13.56 -7.68 2.18
N ILE A 30 12.80 -7.32 3.21
CA ILE A 30 13.08 -6.12 4.02
C ILE A 30 13.94 -6.43 5.25
N GLY A 31 13.75 -7.57 5.90
CA GLY A 31 14.52 -7.93 7.10
C GLY A 31 14.25 -7.03 8.31
N GLY A 32 15.18 -7.02 9.27
CA GLY A 32 15.19 -6.13 10.43
C GLY A 32 13.95 -6.25 11.32
N TYR A 33 13.50 -5.12 11.88
CA TYR A 33 12.30 -5.11 12.73
C TYR A 33 11.02 -5.39 11.95
N VAL A 34 10.98 -5.10 10.64
CA VAL A 34 9.86 -5.53 9.79
C VAL A 34 9.73 -7.05 9.81
N ALA A 35 10.81 -7.78 9.54
CA ALA A 35 10.79 -9.24 9.58
C ALA A 35 10.45 -9.79 10.98
N LYS A 36 10.98 -9.17 12.04
CA LYS A 36 10.67 -9.56 13.42
C LYS A 36 9.16 -9.47 13.72
N ASN A 37 8.48 -8.41 13.27
CA ASN A 37 7.05 -8.24 13.54
C ASN A 37 6.17 -9.14 12.65
N VAL A 38 6.55 -9.34 11.39
CA VAL A 38 5.82 -10.24 10.48
C VAL A 38 5.95 -11.71 10.92
N ASN A 39 7.11 -12.11 11.42
CA ASN A 39 7.38 -13.46 11.90
C ASN A 39 7.21 -13.60 13.42
N ASN A 40 6.49 -12.68 14.08
CA ASN A 40 6.32 -12.74 15.53
C ASN A 40 5.61 -14.06 15.91
N PRO A 41 6.20 -14.90 16.80
CA PRO A 41 5.60 -16.17 17.18
C PRO A 41 4.31 -16.01 18.00
N ASN A 42 4.07 -14.83 18.60
CA ASN A 42 2.82 -14.51 19.26
C ASN A 42 1.79 -14.02 18.22
N PRO A 43 0.70 -14.77 17.94
CA PRO A 43 -0.29 -14.38 16.94
C PRO A 43 -0.98 -13.03 17.23
N ALA A 44 -1.03 -12.62 18.51
CA ALA A 44 -1.63 -11.33 18.88
C ALA A 44 -0.75 -10.12 18.50
N GLU A 45 0.55 -10.34 18.32
CA GLU A 45 1.52 -9.30 17.95
C GLU A 45 1.99 -9.44 16.49
N GLN A 46 1.71 -10.59 15.86
CA GLN A 46 2.07 -10.86 14.49
C GLN A 46 1.34 -9.94 13.52
N TRP A 47 2.08 -9.34 12.58
CA TRP A 47 1.48 -8.52 11.54
C TRP A 47 0.80 -9.38 10.48
N SER A 48 -0.52 -9.35 10.44
CA SER A 48 -1.33 -10.01 9.40
C SER A 48 -1.45 -9.19 8.12
N ASN A 49 -1.34 -7.87 8.20
CA ASN A 49 -1.49 -6.97 7.06
C ASN A 49 -0.19 -6.21 6.76
N THR A 50 0.42 -6.49 5.60
CA THR A 50 1.68 -5.90 5.17
C THR A 50 1.52 -4.82 4.09
N CYS A 51 0.32 -4.39 3.71
CA CYS A 51 0.15 -3.47 2.58
C CYS A 51 0.87 -2.11 2.79
N ALA A 52 0.83 -1.54 4.00
CA ALA A 52 1.55 -0.31 4.32
C ALA A 52 3.07 -0.48 4.22
N VAL A 53 3.58 -1.64 4.63
CA VAL A 53 5.00 -1.98 4.55
C VAL A 53 5.42 -2.14 3.09
N ARG A 54 4.64 -2.88 2.30
CA ARG A 54 4.86 -3.05 0.85
C ARG A 54 4.90 -1.71 0.12
N MET A 55 3.94 -0.83 0.42
CA MET A 55 3.91 0.51 -0.19
C MET A 55 5.10 1.37 0.26
N SER A 56 5.53 1.28 1.53
CA SER A 56 6.71 1.98 2.01
C SER A 56 7.99 1.54 1.28
N TYR A 57 8.14 0.23 1.06
CA TYR A 57 9.22 -0.33 0.23
C TYR A 57 9.17 0.24 -1.18
N ILE A 58 8.03 0.07 -1.87
CA ILE A 58 7.78 0.50 -3.25
C ILE A 58 8.12 1.98 -3.45
N LEU A 59 7.63 2.84 -2.57
CA LEU A 59 7.83 4.28 -2.68
C LEU A 59 9.27 4.67 -2.46
N GLY A 60 9.97 4.05 -1.51
CA GLY A 60 11.38 4.37 -1.29
C GLY A 60 12.33 3.77 -2.34
N GLU A 61 11.99 2.63 -2.95
CA GLU A 61 12.69 2.16 -4.17
C GLU A 61 12.53 3.18 -5.31
N ALA A 62 11.40 3.88 -5.36
CA ALA A 62 11.15 4.96 -6.30
C ALA A 62 11.68 6.33 -5.84
N GLY A 63 12.59 6.35 -4.86
CA GLY A 63 13.31 7.55 -4.40
C GLY A 63 12.64 8.34 -3.28
N MET A 64 11.55 7.84 -2.69
CA MET A 64 10.90 8.51 -1.58
C MET A 64 11.50 8.11 -0.22
N VAL A 65 12.23 9.03 0.39
CA VAL A 65 12.75 8.85 1.75
C VAL A 65 11.62 9.00 2.77
N ILE A 66 11.33 7.91 3.47
CA ILE A 66 10.41 7.89 4.62
C ILE A 66 11.23 8.16 5.89
N PRO A 67 10.93 9.22 6.66
CA PRO A 67 11.65 9.51 7.90
C PRO A 67 11.25 8.54 9.01
N ARG A 68 12.07 8.46 10.06
CA ARG A 68 11.70 7.77 11.28
C ARG A 68 10.63 8.58 11.99
N ILE A 69 9.44 8.00 12.16
CA ILE A 69 8.34 8.62 12.88
C ILE A 69 7.97 7.68 14.03
N PRO A 70 8.14 8.12 15.30
CA PRO A 70 7.79 7.32 16.46
C PRO A 70 6.37 6.73 16.33
N GLU A 71 6.23 5.46 16.70
CA GLU A 71 4.97 4.71 16.71
C GLU A 71 4.25 4.53 15.36
N GLN A 72 4.83 5.01 14.26
CA GLN A 72 4.25 4.91 12.92
C GLN A 72 5.15 4.16 11.95
N THR A 73 6.47 4.23 12.14
CA THR A 73 7.45 3.50 11.33
C THR A 73 8.33 2.58 12.16
N VAL A 74 8.80 1.50 11.53
CA VAL A 74 9.87 0.64 12.06
C VAL A 74 11.00 0.53 11.05
N SER A 75 12.20 0.16 11.49
CA SER A 75 13.33 -0.06 10.59
C SER A 75 13.30 -1.43 9.92
N GLY A 76 13.68 -1.45 8.64
CA GLY A 76 14.09 -2.68 7.94
C GLY A 76 15.55 -3.04 8.25
N GLY A 77 16.02 -4.16 7.70
CA GLY A 77 17.43 -4.55 7.74
C GLY A 77 18.33 -3.68 6.87
N ASP A 78 17.72 -2.92 5.95
CA ASP A 78 18.34 -1.93 5.08
C ASP A 78 18.46 -0.53 5.71
N ASN A 79 18.17 -0.40 7.01
CA ASN A 79 18.11 0.85 7.76
C ASN A 79 17.07 1.88 7.27
N ARG A 80 16.20 1.53 6.32
CA ARG A 80 15.07 2.37 5.90
C ARG A 80 13.90 2.23 6.86
N GLN A 81 12.96 3.17 6.78
CA GLN A 81 11.78 3.24 7.64
C GLN A 81 10.52 2.83 6.88
N TYR A 82 9.66 2.06 7.56
CA TYR A 82 8.50 1.43 6.98
C TYR A 82 7.26 1.72 7.80
N PHE A 83 6.24 2.33 7.19
CA PHE A 83 4.92 2.42 7.81
C PHE A 83 4.32 1.03 7.90
N PHE A 84 3.71 0.73 9.04
CA PHE A 84 3.03 -0.55 9.27
C PHE A 84 1.51 -0.40 9.44
N ARG A 85 0.99 0.82 9.40
CA ARG A 85 -0.45 1.10 9.33
C ARG A 85 -0.78 1.93 8.10
N VAL A 86 -1.80 1.51 7.38
CA VAL A 86 -2.28 2.17 6.15
C VAL A 86 -2.66 3.62 6.41
N ARG A 87 -3.39 3.88 7.50
CA ARG A 87 -3.80 5.24 7.92
C ARG A 87 -2.64 6.21 8.07
N ASP A 88 -1.50 5.74 8.57
CA ASP A 88 -0.33 6.59 8.83
C ASP A 88 0.42 6.87 7.51
N LEU A 89 0.55 5.86 6.65
CA LEU A 89 1.06 6.04 5.29
C LEU A 89 0.23 7.05 4.49
N ILE A 90 -1.10 6.96 4.51
CA ILE A 90 -1.97 7.88 3.77
C ILE A 90 -1.78 9.32 4.23
N ARG A 91 -1.82 9.54 5.56
CA ARG A 91 -1.60 10.87 6.14
C ARG A 91 -0.27 11.46 5.68
N PHE A 92 0.78 10.63 5.62
CA PHE A 92 2.07 11.05 5.10
C PHE A 92 2.04 11.40 3.60
N LEU A 93 1.36 10.60 2.76
CA LEU A 93 1.22 10.89 1.34
C LEU A 93 0.44 12.17 1.07
N GLU A 94 -0.63 12.43 1.81
CA GLU A 94 -1.40 13.68 1.72
C GLU A 94 -0.55 14.90 2.09
N GLN A 95 0.25 14.81 3.14
CA GLN A 95 1.18 15.87 3.54
C GLN A 95 2.23 16.15 2.45
N ARG A 96 2.69 15.12 1.74
CA ARG A 96 3.75 15.25 0.71
C ARG A 96 3.24 15.64 -0.67
N TRP A 97 2.05 15.19 -1.04
CA TRP A 97 1.53 15.27 -2.41
C TRP A 97 0.23 16.04 -2.55
N GLY A 98 -0.32 16.55 -1.45
CA GLY A 98 -1.64 17.13 -1.38
C GLY A 98 -2.74 16.06 -1.36
N LYS A 99 -3.98 16.54 -1.34
CA LYS A 99 -5.18 15.69 -1.36
C LYS A 99 -5.18 14.77 -2.58
N ALA A 100 -5.65 13.55 -2.37
CA ALA A 100 -5.86 12.58 -3.44
C ALA A 100 -7.04 12.97 -4.33
N ASP A 101 -7.05 12.49 -5.56
CA ASP A 101 -8.24 12.48 -6.40
C ASP A 101 -9.20 11.42 -5.87
N GLY A 102 -10.26 11.86 -5.19
CA GLY A 102 -11.24 10.99 -4.55
C GLY A 102 -12.36 10.56 -5.49
N VAL A 103 -12.61 9.25 -5.58
CA VAL A 103 -13.73 8.66 -6.34
C VAL A 103 -14.64 7.93 -5.37
N LYS A 104 -15.88 8.38 -5.22
CA LYS A 104 -16.88 7.72 -4.39
C LYS A 104 -17.41 6.48 -5.10
N TYR A 105 -17.61 5.39 -4.35
CA TYR A 105 -18.14 4.12 -4.86
C TYR A 105 -17.52 3.70 -6.20
N PRO A 106 -16.18 3.52 -6.24
CA PRO A 106 -15.48 3.35 -7.51
C PRO A 106 -15.93 2.02 -8.17
N PRO A 107 -16.39 2.05 -9.44
CA PRO A 107 -16.94 0.87 -10.11
C PRO A 107 -15.85 -0.12 -10.51
N SER A 108 -16.23 -1.38 -10.78
CA SER A 108 -15.32 -2.48 -11.14
C SER A 108 -14.40 -2.20 -12.34
N ASN A 109 -14.85 -1.38 -13.29
CA ASN A 109 -14.04 -0.96 -14.45
C ASN A 109 -13.07 0.20 -14.16
N GLY A 110 -12.93 0.62 -12.89
CA GLY A 110 -12.10 1.73 -12.46
C GLY A 110 -12.70 3.12 -12.70
N GLY A 111 -13.77 3.24 -13.50
CA GLY A 111 -14.48 4.48 -13.79
C GLY A 111 -13.52 5.62 -14.20
N PRO A 112 -13.51 6.77 -13.50
CA PRO A 112 -12.64 7.90 -13.83
C PRO A 112 -11.13 7.64 -13.59
N LEU A 113 -10.78 6.51 -12.98
CA LEU A 113 -9.38 6.10 -12.80
C LEU A 113 -8.88 5.24 -13.97
N ALA A 114 -9.77 4.72 -14.83
CA ALA A 114 -9.39 3.88 -15.95
C ALA A 114 -8.31 4.55 -16.82
N GLY A 115 -7.27 3.79 -17.18
CA GLY A 115 -6.11 4.29 -17.93
C GLY A 115 -5.12 5.15 -17.13
N ARG A 116 -5.45 5.57 -15.89
CA ARG A 116 -4.55 6.36 -15.04
C ARG A 116 -3.66 5.46 -14.20
N ARG A 117 -2.41 5.88 -13.99
CA ARG A 117 -1.40 5.11 -13.25
C ARG A 117 -0.96 5.82 -11.99
N GLY A 118 -0.88 5.09 -10.88
CA GLY A 118 -0.43 5.69 -9.64
C GLY A 118 -0.69 4.89 -8.38
N VAL A 119 -0.59 5.57 -7.24
CA VAL A 119 -0.96 5.01 -5.93
C VAL A 119 -2.46 5.15 -5.77
N ILE A 120 -3.12 4.08 -5.35
CA ILE A 120 -4.53 4.07 -5.00
C ILE A 120 -4.71 3.53 -3.59
N LEU A 121 -5.56 4.20 -2.81
CA LEU A 121 -6.06 3.69 -1.55
C LEU A 121 -7.57 3.46 -1.69
N PHE A 122 -7.99 2.23 -1.41
CA PHE A 122 -9.40 1.89 -1.23
C PHE A 122 -9.78 2.02 0.24
N GLU A 123 -10.80 2.79 0.56
CA GLU A 123 -11.49 2.79 1.85
C GLU A 123 -12.61 1.76 1.79
N VAL A 124 -12.46 0.66 2.52
CA VAL A 124 -13.32 -0.53 2.38
C VAL A 124 -14.11 -0.78 3.65
N SER A 125 -15.43 -0.76 3.52
CA SER A 125 -16.40 -1.15 4.54
C SER A 125 -16.61 -2.67 4.54
N GLY A 126 -16.80 -3.21 5.75
CA GLY A 126 -17.05 -4.64 5.99
C GLY A 126 -15.83 -5.44 6.45
N TRP A 127 -14.65 -4.82 6.44
CA TRP A 127 -13.43 -5.41 6.99
C TRP A 127 -13.35 -5.21 8.50
N ARG A 128 -12.84 -6.21 9.22
CA ARG A 128 -12.69 -6.17 10.69
C ARG A 128 -11.27 -5.79 11.11
N ASP A 129 -10.30 -6.06 10.25
CA ASP A 129 -8.87 -6.00 10.51
C ASP A 129 -8.19 -4.78 9.86
N ALA A 130 -8.83 -4.15 8.87
CA ALA A 130 -8.34 -2.94 8.24
C ALA A 130 -9.49 -2.02 7.79
N GLN A 131 -9.18 -0.72 7.67
CA GLN A 131 -10.11 0.29 7.16
C GLN A 131 -10.00 0.48 5.64
N GLY A 132 -9.16 -0.32 4.97
CA GLY A 132 -8.88 -0.15 3.55
C GLY A 132 -7.61 -0.86 3.07
N HIS A 133 -7.27 -0.65 1.80
CA HIS A 133 -6.14 -1.25 1.10
C HIS A 133 -5.39 -0.25 0.23
N ALA A 134 -4.08 -0.13 0.41
CA ALA A 134 -3.23 0.71 -0.41
C ALA A 134 -2.43 -0.12 -1.40
N THR A 135 -2.45 0.27 -2.68
CA THR A 135 -1.78 -0.43 -3.78
C THR A 135 -1.32 0.50 -4.90
N LEU A 136 -0.65 -0.04 -5.92
CA LEU A 136 -0.42 0.63 -7.20
C LEU A 136 -1.44 0.15 -8.22
N PHE A 137 -1.96 1.08 -9.00
CA PHE A 137 -2.88 0.82 -10.11
C PHE A 137 -2.23 1.25 -11.43
N ASN A 138 -2.26 0.40 -12.44
CA ASN A 138 -1.65 0.66 -13.76
C ASN A 138 -2.63 1.19 -14.82
N GLY A 139 -3.85 1.53 -14.41
CA GLY A 139 -4.94 1.94 -15.30
C GLY A 139 -5.90 0.81 -15.66
N ARG A 140 -5.55 -0.44 -15.32
CA ARG A 140 -6.38 -1.62 -15.55
C ARG A 140 -6.39 -2.58 -14.36
N THR A 141 -5.23 -2.89 -13.80
CA THR A 141 -5.07 -3.81 -12.68
C THR A 141 -4.21 -3.19 -11.57
N CYS A 142 -4.34 -3.75 -10.37
CA CYS A 142 -3.48 -3.44 -9.25
C CYS A 142 -2.33 -4.43 -9.23
N TYR A 143 -1.18 -4.07 -8.67
CA TYR A 143 -0.04 -5.01 -8.63
C TYR A 143 -0.32 -6.23 -7.75
N ASP A 144 -1.21 -6.08 -6.77
CA ASP A 144 -1.74 -7.15 -5.94
C ASP A 144 -3.23 -7.39 -6.21
N HIS A 145 -4.12 -6.66 -5.55
CA HIS A 145 -5.56 -6.82 -5.65
C HIS A 145 -6.23 -5.45 -5.66
N CYS A 146 -7.14 -5.24 -6.62
CA CYS A 146 -7.99 -4.05 -6.64
C CYS A 146 -9.26 -4.31 -5.85
N TYR A 147 -9.66 -3.35 -5.02
CA TYR A 147 -10.93 -3.41 -4.29
C TYR A 147 -11.90 -2.40 -4.88
N PHE A 148 -12.15 -2.50 -6.18
CA PHE A 148 -13.27 -1.78 -6.81
C PHE A 148 -14.59 -2.44 -6.43
N ASN A 149 -15.72 -1.72 -6.55
CA ASN A 149 -17.02 -2.33 -6.28
C ASN A 149 -17.37 -3.31 -7.41
N GLU A 150 -17.30 -4.61 -7.10
CA GLU A 150 -17.56 -5.70 -8.02
C GLU A 150 -18.88 -6.42 -7.69
N PRO A 151 -19.64 -6.87 -8.69
CA PRO A 151 -20.82 -7.70 -8.46
C PRO A 151 -20.47 -8.96 -7.65
N GLY A 152 -21.19 -9.21 -6.56
CA GLY A 152 -20.99 -10.40 -5.71
C GLY A 152 -19.86 -10.29 -4.67
N ALA A 153 -19.12 -9.18 -4.63
CA ALA A 153 -18.14 -8.93 -3.57
C ALA A 153 -18.81 -8.83 -2.20
N ARG A 154 -18.19 -9.42 -1.17
CA ARG A 154 -18.64 -9.35 0.24
C ARG A 154 -18.10 -8.10 0.98
N TYR A 155 -17.61 -7.13 0.24
CA TYR A 155 -17.10 -5.86 0.75
C TYR A 155 -17.72 -4.71 -0.04
N ARG A 156 -17.71 -3.50 0.54
CA ARG A 156 -18.10 -2.29 -0.19
C ARG A 156 -16.98 -1.26 -0.08
N THR A 157 -16.53 -0.76 -1.22
CA THR A 157 -15.55 0.32 -1.24
C THR A 157 -16.28 1.65 -1.31
N ASP A 158 -16.16 2.45 -0.26
CA ASP A 158 -16.84 3.74 -0.15
C ASP A 158 -16.10 4.82 -0.94
N ARG A 159 -14.77 4.75 -0.97
CA ARG A 159 -13.92 5.71 -1.67
C ARG A 159 -12.64 5.06 -2.19
N ALA A 160 -12.21 5.46 -3.39
CA ALA A 160 -10.83 5.32 -3.85
C ALA A 160 -10.15 6.69 -3.83
N ASN A 161 -9.00 6.78 -3.17
CA ASN A 161 -8.15 7.96 -3.12
C ASN A 161 -6.94 7.72 -4.02
N PHE A 162 -6.75 8.54 -5.04
CA PHE A 162 -5.76 8.30 -6.09
C PHE A 162 -4.71 9.42 -6.20
N TRP A 163 -3.44 9.05 -6.30
CA TRP A 163 -2.35 9.95 -6.67
C TRP A 163 -1.69 9.45 -7.94
N SER A 164 -1.87 10.19 -9.03
CA SER A 164 -1.19 9.91 -10.29
C SER A 164 0.32 9.97 -10.11
N LEU A 165 1.01 8.96 -10.66
CA LEU A 165 2.46 8.91 -10.80
C LEU A 165 2.81 9.06 -12.30
N SER A 166 4.01 9.57 -12.58
CA SER A 166 4.52 9.76 -13.96
C SER A 166 5.30 8.56 -14.45
#